data_AF-A0A813K9A9-F1
#
_entry.id   AF-A0A813K9A9-F1
#
_cell.length_a   1.000
_cell.length_b   1.000
_cell.length_c   1.000
_cell.angle_alpha   90.00
_cell.angle_beta   90.00
_cell.angle_gamma   90.00
#
_symmetry.space_group_name_H-M   'P 1'
#
loop_
_entity.id
_entity.type
_entity.pdbx_description
1 polymer ?
#
loop_
_entity_poly.entity_id
_entity_poly.type
_entity_poly.pdbx_seq_one_letter_code
_entity_poly.pdbx_strand_id
1 'polypeptide(L)'
;DVSDRPDKYNAEGPYSCLTGKDLTWGLFAGVDTVEYTNRFYDLFKGRDLGKDKLSGVCSWLAWYETEYGPAVGQCEPWLREDMLPAPPIEEIEDNCCVM
;
A
#
# COMPACT_ATOMS: atom_id res chain seq x y z
N ASP A 1 -6.22 9.16 8.59
CA ASP A 1 -7.04 8.31 9.48
C ASP A 1 -8.37 8.12 8.78
N VAL A 2 -8.87 6.89 8.64
CA VAL A 2 -10.09 6.59 7.86
C VAL A 2 -11.33 6.40 8.74
N SER A 3 -11.25 6.81 10.01
CA SER A 3 -12.34 6.68 11.00
C SER A 3 -13.62 7.44 10.62
N ASP A 4 -13.53 8.41 9.70
CA ASP A 4 -14.64 9.16 9.12
C ASP A 4 -15.40 8.40 8.02
N ARG A 5 -14.90 7.23 7.57
CA ARG A 5 -15.54 6.33 6.60
C ARG A 5 -15.87 4.96 7.18
N PRO A 6 -16.74 4.89 8.20
CA PRO A 6 -17.22 3.61 8.71
C PRO A 6 -17.98 2.80 7.64
N ASP A 7 -18.58 3.46 6.65
CA ASP A 7 -19.22 2.82 5.49
C ASP A 7 -18.26 1.91 4.71
N LYS A 8 -16.96 2.24 4.72
CA LYS A 8 -15.92 1.53 3.98
C LYS A 8 -15.10 0.59 4.85
N TYR A 9 -14.71 1.03 6.04
CA TYR A 9 -13.64 0.41 6.83
C TYR A 9 -14.10 -0.25 8.14
N ASN A 10 -15.38 -0.12 8.56
CA ASN A 10 -15.89 -0.91 9.69
C ASN A 10 -16.00 -2.40 9.34
N ALA A 11 -16.30 -3.25 10.34
CA ALA A 11 -16.44 -4.70 10.20
C ALA A 11 -17.40 -5.15 9.07
N GLU A 12 -18.41 -4.35 8.74
CA GLU A 12 -19.39 -4.65 7.67
C GLU A 12 -19.03 -3.99 6.33
N GLY A 13 -18.01 -3.13 6.31
CA GLY A 13 -17.60 -2.40 5.12
C GLY A 13 -16.83 -3.27 4.11
N PRO A 14 -16.82 -2.88 2.83
CA PRO A 14 -16.13 -3.61 1.76
C PRO A 14 -14.61 -3.73 1.99
N TYR A 15 -14.00 -2.80 2.73
CA TYR A 15 -12.56 -2.80 3.03
C TYR A 15 -12.25 -3.19 4.48
N SER A 16 -13.20 -3.81 5.18
CA SER A 16 -13.04 -4.28 6.56
C SER A 16 -11.80 -5.16 6.75
N CYS A 17 -11.50 -5.99 5.75
CA CYS A 17 -10.37 -6.91 5.76
C CYS A 17 -9.01 -6.23 5.56
N LEU A 18 -9.00 -4.97 5.14
CA LEU A 18 -7.81 -4.13 4.91
C LEU A 18 -7.57 -3.15 6.06
N THR A 19 -8.58 -2.90 6.90
CA THR A 19 -8.49 -1.98 8.04
C THR A 19 -7.36 -2.37 9.01
N GLY A 20 -6.53 -1.38 9.36
CA GLY A 20 -5.41 -1.56 10.29
C GLY A 20 -4.20 -2.28 9.70
N LYS A 21 -4.13 -2.44 8.37
CA LYS A 21 -3.02 -3.09 7.68
C LYS A 21 -2.30 -2.13 6.73
N ASP A 22 -1.03 -2.42 6.49
CA ASP A 22 -0.27 -1.76 5.44
C ASP A 22 -0.62 -2.34 4.07
N LEU A 23 -0.95 -1.48 3.11
CA LEU A 23 -1.37 -1.84 1.75
C LEU A 23 -0.30 -1.55 0.70
N THR A 24 0.87 -1.04 1.10
CA THR A 24 1.87 -0.47 0.20
C THR A 24 2.31 -1.47 -0.86
N TRP A 25 2.60 -2.71 -0.45
CA TRP A 25 2.98 -3.77 -1.38
C TRP A 25 1.83 -4.19 -2.29
N GLY A 26 0.62 -4.38 -1.77
CA GLY A 26 -0.55 -4.71 -2.59
C GLY A 26 -0.82 -3.68 -3.68
N LEU A 27 -0.75 -2.40 -3.33
CA LEU A 27 -0.88 -1.29 -4.29
C LEU A 27 0.26 -1.28 -5.32
N PHE A 28 1.49 -1.56 -4.89
CA PHE A 28 2.64 -1.65 -5.80
C PHE A 28 2.54 -2.85 -6.76
N ALA A 29 2.10 -4.00 -6.25
CA ALA A 29 1.91 -5.23 -7.01
C ALA A 29 0.67 -5.17 -7.93
N GLY A 30 -0.29 -4.29 -7.65
CA GLY A 30 -1.58 -4.25 -8.34
C GLY A 30 -2.57 -5.32 -7.83
N VAL A 31 -2.38 -5.79 -6.60
CA VAL A 31 -3.17 -6.85 -5.97
C VAL A 31 -3.73 -6.35 -4.63
N ASP A 32 -5.03 -6.14 -4.56
CA ASP A 32 -5.74 -5.55 -3.41
C ASP A 32 -6.30 -6.61 -2.44
N THR A 33 -5.61 -7.73 -2.29
CA THR A 33 -6.05 -8.83 -1.42
C THR A 33 -5.35 -8.84 -0.06
N VAL A 34 -5.96 -9.50 0.92
CA VAL A 34 -5.45 -9.59 2.29
C VAL A 34 -4.06 -10.24 2.33
N GLU A 35 -3.77 -11.17 1.44
CA GLU A 35 -2.51 -11.89 1.37
C GLU A 35 -1.32 -10.97 1.05
N TYR A 36 -1.58 -9.84 0.38
CA TYR A 36 -0.57 -8.85 -0.02
C TYR A 36 -0.44 -7.69 1.00
N THR A 37 -1.21 -7.71 2.08
CA THR A 37 -1.12 -6.73 3.16
C THR A 37 0.00 -7.05 4.14
N ASN A 38 0.55 -6.02 4.82
CA ASN A 38 1.63 -6.15 5.80
C ASN A 38 2.88 -6.85 5.26
N ARG A 39 3.13 -6.78 3.96
CA ARG A 39 4.39 -7.20 3.35
C ARG A 39 5.27 -5.97 3.15
N PHE A 40 6.37 -5.91 3.89
CA PHE A 40 7.24 -4.74 3.92
C PHE A 40 8.51 -5.03 3.12
N TYR A 41 8.69 -4.29 2.04
CA TYR A 41 9.85 -4.37 1.15
C TYR A 41 10.41 -2.98 0.90
N ASP A 42 11.72 -2.90 0.73
CA ASP A 42 12.36 -1.69 0.21
C ASP A 42 12.14 -1.62 -1.30
N LEU A 43 11.16 -0.81 -1.71
CA LEU A 43 10.75 -0.70 -3.10
C LEU A 43 11.86 -0.08 -3.98
N PHE A 44 12.82 0.67 -3.40
CA PHE A 44 13.95 1.23 -4.13
C PHE A 44 15.00 0.19 -4.50
N LYS A 45 15.00 -0.98 -3.84
CA LYS A 45 15.84 -2.13 -4.22
C LYS A 45 15.33 -2.85 -5.48
N GLY A 46 14.08 -2.62 -5.91
CA GLY A 46 13.49 -3.17 -7.13
C GLY A 46 13.97 -2.43 -8.40
N ARG A 47 15.18 -2.77 -8.88
CA ARG A 47 15.96 -1.98 -9.85
C ARG A 47 15.30 -1.60 -11.19
N ASP A 48 14.24 -2.26 -11.66
CA ASP A 48 13.67 -1.99 -13.00
C ASP A 48 12.13 -1.85 -13.06
N LEU A 49 11.40 -2.13 -11.98
CA LEU A 49 9.93 -2.10 -11.94
C LEU A 49 9.36 -0.84 -11.29
N GLY A 50 10.23 -0.02 -10.72
CA GLY A 50 9.86 0.95 -9.70
C GLY A 50 9.18 2.21 -10.21
N LYS A 51 9.55 2.79 -11.36
CA LYS A 51 9.16 4.18 -11.65
C LYS A 51 7.65 4.38 -11.79
N ASP A 52 6.98 3.58 -12.59
CA ASP A 52 5.54 3.74 -12.82
C ASP A 52 4.72 3.24 -11.63
N LYS A 53 5.11 2.11 -11.01
CA LYS A 53 4.42 1.56 -9.83
C LYS A 53 4.59 2.41 -8.57
N LEU A 54 5.78 2.97 -8.34
CA LEU A 54 6.01 3.96 -7.28
C LEU A 54 5.16 5.21 -7.51
N SER A 55 5.01 5.65 -8.76
CA SER A 55 4.12 6.78 -9.07
C SER A 55 2.65 6.48 -8.70
N GLY A 56 2.21 5.23 -8.88
CA GLY A 56 0.90 4.75 -8.42
C GLY A 56 0.75 4.79 -6.90
N VAL A 57 1.75 4.30 -6.16
CA VAL A 57 1.78 4.39 -4.69
C VAL A 57 1.75 5.85 -4.22
N CYS A 58 2.56 6.73 -4.82
CA CYS A 58 2.52 8.16 -4.54
C CYS A 58 1.15 8.80 -4.83
N SER A 59 0.48 8.37 -5.91
CA SER A 59 -0.86 8.86 -6.27
C SER A 59 -1.90 8.43 -5.22
N TRP A 60 -1.82 7.19 -4.73
CA TRP A 60 -2.65 6.74 -3.63
C TRP A 60 -2.39 7.53 -2.35
N LEU A 61 -1.12 7.76 -1.97
CA LEU A 61 -0.79 8.57 -0.79
C LEU A 61 -1.41 9.97 -0.88
N ALA A 62 -1.26 10.64 -2.04
CA ALA A 62 -1.84 11.96 -2.26
C ALA A 62 -3.38 11.94 -2.21
N TRP A 63 -4.02 10.89 -2.75
CA TRP A 63 -5.46 10.70 -2.68
C TRP A 63 -5.93 10.49 -1.23
N TYR A 64 -5.26 9.61 -0.47
CA TYR A 64 -5.57 9.38 0.94
C TYR A 64 -5.42 10.66 1.77
N GLU A 65 -4.38 11.47 1.53
CA GLU A 65 -4.21 12.74 2.22
C GLU A 65 -5.29 13.76 1.85
N THR A 66 -5.74 13.77 0.60
CA THR A 66 -6.82 14.66 0.13
C THR A 66 -8.17 14.26 0.74
N GLU A 67 -8.48 12.97 0.78
CA GLU A 67 -9.78 12.46 1.25
C GLU A 67 -9.88 12.42 2.76
N TYR A 68 -8.80 12.05 3.45
CA TYR A 68 -8.81 11.73 4.89
C TYR A 68 -7.94 12.66 5.73
N GLY A 69 -7.30 13.65 5.10
CA GLY A 69 -6.40 14.57 5.76
C GLY A 69 -4.99 13.99 6.00
N PRO A 70 -4.13 14.76 6.71
CA PRO A 70 -2.73 14.42 6.88
C PRO A 70 -2.53 13.09 7.62
N ALA A 71 -1.40 12.44 7.34
CA ALA A 71 -1.00 11.22 8.04
C ALA A 71 -0.91 11.45 9.56
N VAL A 72 -1.47 10.53 10.34
CA VAL A 72 -1.46 10.61 11.82
C VAL A 72 -0.15 10.10 12.44
N GLY A 73 0.73 9.53 11.61
CA GLY A 73 2.02 8.98 12.02
C GLY A 73 2.62 8.09 10.94
N GLN A 74 3.80 7.55 11.23
CA GLN A 74 4.50 6.61 10.36
C GLN A 74 4.45 5.21 10.98
N CYS A 75 4.21 4.17 10.18
CA CYS A 75 4.27 2.80 10.66
C CYS A 75 5.72 2.41 10.97
N GLU A 76 5.92 1.71 12.09
CA GLU A 76 7.25 1.35 12.60
C GLU A 76 8.17 0.65 11.58
N PRO A 77 7.70 -0.29 10.73
CA PRO A 77 8.55 -0.92 9.73
C PRO A 77 9.21 0.06 8.75
N TRP A 78 8.54 1.17 8.43
CA TRP A 78 9.04 2.19 7.50
C TRP A 78 10.07 3.13 8.13
N LEU A 79 10.26 3.11 9.47
CA LEU A 79 11.35 3.85 10.12
C LEU A 79 12.73 3.26 9.80
N ARG A 80 12.77 2.00 9.36
CA ARG A 80 13.97 1.24 9.02
C ARG A 80 13.84 0.62 7.62
N GLU A 81 13.36 1.42 6.67
CA GLU A 81 13.10 0.99 5.29
C GLU A 81 14.35 0.39 4.62
N ASP A 82 15.53 0.94 4.92
CA ASP A 82 16.82 0.47 4.43
C ASP A 82 17.15 -0.97 4.86
N MET A 83 16.57 -1.43 5.97
CA MET A 83 16.72 -2.79 6.50
C MET A 83 15.71 -3.77 5.91
N LEU A 84 14.71 -3.31 5.16
CA LEU A 84 13.70 -4.19 4.55
C LEU A 84 14.30 -5.00 3.39
N PRO A 85 13.81 -6.23 3.17
CA PRO A 85 14.25 -7.04 2.04
C PRO A 85 13.86 -6.40 0.70
N ALA A 86 14.55 -6.80 -0.36
CA ALA A 86 14.11 -6.46 -1.72
C ALA A 86 12.74 -7.11 -2.02
N PRO A 87 11.89 -6.46 -2.83
CA PRO A 87 10.59 -7.02 -3.19
C PRO A 87 10.76 -8.29 -4.03
N PRO A 88 9.84 -9.28 -3.89
CA PRO A 88 9.80 -10.47 -4.73
C PRO A 88 9.32 -10.06 -6.13
N ILE A 89 10.27 -9.88 -7.04
CA ILE A 89 10.01 -9.36 -8.38
C ILE A 89 9.10 -10.30 -9.18
N GLU A 90 9.16 -11.60 -8.90
CA GLU A 90 8.36 -12.61 -9.59
C GLU A 90 6.86 -12.50 -9.29
N GLU A 91 6.46 -11.86 -8.18
CA GLU A 91 5.05 -11.63 -7.80
C GLU A 91 4.44 -10.43 -8.53
N ILE A 92 5.26 -9.61 -9.18
CA ILE A 92 4.84 -8.41 -9.88
C ILE A 92 4.40 -8.83 -11.30
N GLU A 93 3.25 -9.48 -11.43
CA GLU A 93 2.66 -9.72 -12.75
C GLU A 93 2.32 -8.38 -13.44
N ASP A 94 2.34 -8.35 -14.79
CA ASP A 94 1.92 -7.23 -15.65
C ASP A 94 0.41 -6.89 -15.54
N ASN A 95 -0.28 -7.41 -14.53
CA ASN A 95 -1.70 -7.20 -14.28
C ASN A 95 -1.93 -5.86 -13.58
N CYS A 96 -1.72 -4.79 -14.32
CA CYS A 96 -2.16 -3.44 -13.95
C CYS A 96 -3.69 -3.37 -14.05
N CYS A 97 -4.39 -3.75 -12.99
CA CYS A 97 -5.81 -3.47 -12.85
C CYS A 97 -5.94 -2.12 -12.12
N VAL A 98 -5.95 -1.03 -12.87
CA VAL A 98 -6.51 0.24 -12.36
C VAL A 98 -8.03 0.03 -12.30
N MET A 99 -8.58 -0.14 -11.11
CA MET A 99 -10.02 -0.03 -10.84
C MET A 99 -10.33 1.27 -10.09
#